data_AF-A0A9X9A1E6-F1
#
_entry.id   AF-A0A9X9A1E6-F1
#
_cell.length_a   1.000
_cell.length_b   1.000
_cell.length_c   1.000
_cell.angle_alpha   90.00
_cell.angle_beta   90.00
_cell.angle_gamma   90.00
#
_symmetry.space_group_name_H-M   'P 1'
#
loop_
_entity.id
_entity.type
_entity.pdbx_description
1 polymer ?
#
loop_
_entity_poly.entity_id
_entity_poly.type
_entity_poly.pdbx_seq_one_letter_code
_entity_poly.pdbx_strand_id
1 'polypeptide(L)' 'MIRLLTKADAKQYWELRLQALQVNPEAFVTTYEEAVRQENPLERV' A
#
# COMPACT_ATOMS: atom_id res chain seq x y z
N MET A 1 -11.29 16.70 -6.02
CA MET A 1 -12.54 15.92 -6.08
C MET A 1 -12.26 14.58 -5.44
N ILE A 2 -12.93 14.24 -4.34
CA ILE A 2 -12.75 12.96 -3.63
C ILE A 2 -13.77 11.98 -4.20
N ARG A 3 -13.35 10.77 -4.55
CA ARG A 3 -14.22 9.71 -5.09
C ARG A 3 -14.08 8.43 -4.27
N LEU A 4 -15.11 7.58 -4.31
CA LEU A 4 -15.00 6.23 -3.73
C LEU A 4 -13.96 5.42 -4.49
N LEU A 5 -13.16 4.67 -3.73
CA LEU A 5 -12.22 3.71 -4.27
C LEU A 5 -12.94 2.38 -4.52
N THR A 6 -12.57 1.75 -5.63
CA THR A 6 -13.05 0.43 -6.05
C THR A 6 -11.92 -0.59 -5.96
N LYS A 7 -12.20 -1.89 -6.12
CA LYS A 7 -11.17 -2.94 -6.12
C LYS A 7 -10.06 -2.68 -7.16
N ALA A 8 -10.37 -2.04 -8.28
CA ALA A 8 -9.38 -1.66 -9.30
C ALA A 8 -8.37 -0.62 -8.79
N ASP A 9 -8.76 0.20 -7.82
CA ASP A 9 -7.90 1.22 -7.20
C ASP A 9 -7.01 0.65 -6.10
N ALA A 10 -7.36 -0.53 -5.56
CA ALA A 10 -6.60 -1.16 -4.48
C ALA A 10 -5.14 -1.40 -4.92
N LYS A 11 -4.92 -1.80 -6.17
CA LYS A 11 -3.58 -1.95 -6.75
C LYS A 11 -2.80 -0.63 -6.78
N GLN A 12 -3.42 0.44 -7.29
CA GLN A 12 -2.79 1.76 -7.35
C GLN A 12 -2.48 2.31 -5.95
N TYR A 13 -3.39 2.11 -5.00
CA TYR A 13 -3.18 2.50 -3.61
C TYR A 13 -2.03 1.72 -2.97
N TRP A 14 -1.92 0.43 -3.27
CA TRP A 14 -0.83 -0.41 -2.78
C TRP A 14 0.53 0.03 -3.33
N GLU A 15 0.62 0.32 -4.63
CA GLU A 15 1.84 0.86 -5.22
C GLU A 15 2.22 2.22 -4.61
N LEU A 16 1.25 3.11 -4.40
CA LEU A 16 1.48 4.40 -3.75
C LEU A 16 2.00 4.24 -2.32
N ARG A 17 1.45 3.27 -1.57
CA ARG A 17 1.88 2.94 -0.22
C ARG A 17 3.32 2.40 -0.20
N LEU A 18 3.68 1.55 -1.15
CA LEU A 18 5.04 1.04 -1.28
C LEU A 18 6.04 2.17 -1.57
N GLN A 19 5.69 3.13 -2.42
CA GLN A 19 6.52 4.32 -2.65
C GLN A 19 6.65 5.18 -1.40
N ALA A 20 5.55 5.41 -0.68
CA ALA A 20 5.55 6.17 0.56
C ALA A 20 6.40 5.50 1.66
N LEU A 21 6.42 4.17 1.72
CA LEU A 21 7.28 3.39 2.61
C LEU A 21 8.77 3.58 2.34
N GLN A 22 9.17 3.80 1.09
CA GLN A 22 10.57 4.08 0.75
C GLN A 22 10.97 5.53 1.09
N VAL A 23 10.05 6.47 0.89
CA VAL A 23 10.32 7.91 1.09
C VAL A 23 10.27 8.28 2.58
N ASN A 24 9.23 7.83 3.28
CA ASN A 24 8.97 8.14 4.69
C ASN A 24 8.56 6.87 5.46
N PRO A 25 9.52 5.97 5.74
CA PRO A 25 9.23 4.74 6.49
C PRO A 25 8.67 5.01 7.89
N GLU A 26 9.04 6.12 8.53
CA GLU A 26 8.59 6.51 9.88
C GLU A 26 7.08 6.80 9.97
N ALA A 27 6.43 7.10 8.84
CA ALA A 27 4.99 7.31 8.78
C ALA A 27 4.20 5.99 8.83
N PHE A 28 4.89 4.84 8.77
CA PHE A 28 4.29 3.53 8.72
C PHE A 28 4.83 2.63 9.82
N VAL A 29 3.98 1.74 10.30
CA VAL A 29 4.32 0.76 11.35
C VAL A 29 5.14 -0.42 10.79
N THR A 30 5.09 -0.63 9.47
CA THR A 30 5.76 -1.72 8.77
C THR A 30 6.81 -1.19 7.80
N THR A 31 7.86 -1.96 7.58
CA THR A 31 8.90 -1.62 6.61
C THR A 31 8.50 -2.00 5.18
N TYR A 32 9.15 -1.39 4.18
CA TYR A 32 8.96 -1.75 2.77
C TYR A 32 9.18 -3.25 2.52
N GLU A 33 10.24 -3.83 3.08
CA GLU A 33 10.56 -5.26 2.90
C GLU A 33 9.48 -6.19 3.46
N GLU A 34 8.90 -5.85 4.61
CA GLU A 34 7.78 -6.61 5.18
C GLU A 34 6.51 -6.49 4.34
N ALA A 35 6.22 -5.30 3.81
CA ALA A 35 5.06 -5.08 2.95
C ALA A 35 5.17 -5.87 1.64
N VAL A 36 6.34 -5.92 1.01
CA VAL A 36 6.57 -6.67 -0.23
C VAL A 36 6.58 -8.18 -0.01
N ARG A 37 6.96 -8.65 1.18
CA ARG A 37 6.89 -10.09 1.55
C ARG A 37 5.49 -10.61 1.83
N GLN A 38 4.49 -9.74 1.98
CA GLN A 38 3.11 -10.20 2.07
C GLN A 38 2.67 -10.72 0.71
N GLU A 39 2.43 -12.03 0.62
CA GLU A 39 2.17 -12.72 -0.64
C GLU A 39 0.80 -12.38 -1.26
N ASN A 40 -0.12 -11.73 -0.52
CA ASN A 40 -1.40 -11.21 -1.04
C ASN A 40 -1.95 -10.05 -0.18
N PRO A 41 -1.41 -8.84 -0.29
CA PRO A 41 -1.81 -7.70 0.53
C PRO A 41 -3.18 -7.12 0.13
N LEU A 42 -3.61 -7.40 -1.10
CA LEU A 42 -4.87 -6.93 -1.68
C LEU A 42 -6.07 -7.87 -1.42
N GLU A 43 -5.84 -9.09 -0.92
CA GLU A 43 -6.93 -10.04 -0.59
C GLU A 43 -7.45 -9.91 0.84
N ARG A 44 -6.73 -9.21 1.73
CA ARG A 44 -7.15 -9.00 3.13
C ARG A 44 -8.07 -7.79 3.36
N VAL A 45 -8.45 -7.05 2.30
CA VAL A 45 -9.27 -5.82 2.37
C VAL A 45 -10.69 -5.99 1.84
#